data_AF-A0A850NTQ6-F1
#
_entry.id   AF-A0A850NTQ6-F1
#
_cell.length_a   1.000
_cell.length_b   1.000
_cell.length_c   1.000
_cell.angle_alpha   90.00
_cell.angle_beta   90.00
_cell.angle_gamma   90.00
#
_symmetry.space_group_name_H-M   'P 1'
#
loop_
_entity.id
_entity.type
_entity.pdbx_description
1 polymer ?
#
loop_
_entity_poly.entity_id
_entity_poly.type
_entity_poly.pdbx_seq_one_letter_code
_entity_poly.pdbx_strand_id
1 'polypeptide(L)'
;MAFTITTRAGCLCALLLGTTTMAVGAQAQPDMQQAQQRAQQMEQMRMQRDQQMQQMQQQFGQQQMQMHQQEQQMRMQRDQQMQQMQQQFRQQQMQLDQQERQMGNQPGGREQIARQREQFRMQQQQQEQQMRQQFQQQDDQLRQQRFQMEQQQDQQRRQMMQGPQNW
;
A
#
# COMPACT_ATOMS: atom_id res chain seq x y z
N MET A 1 55.62 -19.35 -57.74
CA MET A 1 54.68 -20.44 -57.39
C MET A 1 53.40 -19.75 -56.92
N ALA A 2 52.19 -19.87 -57.47
CA ALA A 2 51.58 -20.77 -58.45
C ALA A 2 50.42 -20.04 -59.19
N PHE A 3 50.01 -20.60 -60.33
CA PHE A 3 48.97 -20.14 -61.27
C PHE A 3 47.56 -20.72 -60.97
N THR A 4 46.55 -20.26 -61.75
CA THR A 4 45.36 -20.99 -62.29
C THR A 4 44.01 -20.79 -61.56
N ILE A 5 43.04 -19.98 -62.03
CA ILE A 5 41.97 -20.14 -63.06
C ILE A 5 40.71 -20.96 -62.62
N THR A 6 39.54 -20.40 -62.99
CA THR A 6 38.23 -21.02 -63.40
C THR A 6 37.07 -21.31 -62.41
N THR A 7 36.05 -20.43 -62.50
CA THR A 7 34.68 -20.66 -63.01
C THR A 7 34.03 -22.05 -62.91
N ARG A 8 32.84 -22.14 -62.24
CA ARG A 8 31.70 -23.04 -62.58
C ARG A 8 30.36 -22.44 -62.09
N ALA A 9 29.44 -22.12 -63.01
CA ALA A 9 28.15 -22.82 -63.26
C ALA A 9 27.10 -22.59 -62.14
N GLY A 10 25.96 -21.92 -62.32
CA GLY A 10 25.03 -21.91 -63.45
C GLY A 10 23.99 -23.02 -63.27
N CYS A 11 22.80 -22.71 -62.72
CA CYS A 11 21.56 -23.43 -63.01
C CYS A 11 20.32 -22.69 -62.45
N LEU A 12 19.52 -22.11 -63.36
CA LEU A 12 18.16 -21.62 -63.17
C LEU A 12 17.19 -22.75 -63.58
N CYS A 13 16.22 -23.09 -62.72
CA CYS A 13 14.98 -23.81 -63.08
C CYS A 13 13.86 -23.25 -62.19
N ALA A 14 12.97 -22.39 -62.71
CA ALA A 14 11.79 -22.69 -63.54
C ALA A 14 10.52 -22.98 -62.70
N LEU A 15 9.73 -21.91 -62.54
CA LEU A 15 8.26 -21.81 -62.54
C LEU A 15 7.45 -23.12 -62.51
N LEU A 16 6.55 -23.23 -61.51
CA LEU A 16 5.22 -23.78 -61.73
C LEU A 16 4.16 -22.99 -60.96
N LEU A 17 3.26 -22.38 -61.75
CA LEU A 17 2.05 -21.68 -61.35
C LEU A 17 1.02 -22.68 -60.79
N GLY A 18 0.33 -22.29 -59.72
CA GLY A 18 -0.73 -23.09 -59.10
C GLY A 18 -1.83 -22.22 -58.50
N THR A 19 -2.76 -21.83 -59.37
CA THR A 19 -4.22 -21.79 -59.14
C THR A 19 -4.82 -20.88 -58.05
N THR A 20 -5.57 -19.90 -58.56
CA THR A 20 -6.68 -19.11 -58.00
C THR A 20 -7.53 -19.77 -56.91
N THR A 21 -7.79 -19.04 -55.82
CA THR A 21 -9.10 -18.96 -55.17
C THR A 21 -9.35 -17.55 -54.64
N MET A 22 -10.36 -16.88 -55.19
CA MET A 22 -10.98 -15.72 -54.55
C MET A 22 -11.91 -16.22 -53.45
N ALA A 23 -11.80 -15.68 -52.25
CA ALA A 23 -12.86 -15.72 -51.26
C ALA A 23 -12.94 -14.34 -50.59
N VAL A 24 -13.83 -13.50 -51.11
CA VAL A 24 -14.37 -12.34 -50.39
C VAL A 24 -15.12 -12.89 -49.19
N GLY A 25 -14.55 -12.72 -48.00
CA GLY A 25 -15.17 -13.03 -46.73
C GLY A 25 -14.89 -11.90 -45.76
N ALA A 26 -15.91 -11.08 -45.52
CA ALA A 26 -16.13 -10.22 -44.36
C ALA A 26 -14.91 -9.44 -43.79
N GLN A 27 -15.03 -8.10 -43.80
CA GLN A 27 -14.44 -7.26 -42.75
C GLN A 27 -15.00 -7.69 -41.38
N ALA A 28 -14.47 -8.77 -40.84
CA ALA A 28 -14.61 -9.14 -39.44
C ALA A 28 -13.20 -9.05 -38.88
N GLN A 29 -12.86 -7.85 -38.43
CA GLN A 29 -11.89 -7.55 -37.38
C GLN A 29 -10.85 -8.67 -37.14
N PRO A 30 -9.70 -8.66 -37.83
CA PRO A 30 -8.62 -9.64 -37.63
C PRO A 30 -7.88 -9.48 -36.28
N ASP A 31 -8.45 -8.70 -35.35
CA ASP A 31 -7.84 -8.39 -34.06
C ASP A 31 -7.99 -9.53 -33.05
N MET A 32 -9.00 -10.42 -33.14
CA MET A 32 -9.21 -11.45 -32.11
C MET A 32 -8.15 -12.56 -32.11
N GLN A 33 -7.72 -13.07 -33.27
CA GLN A 33 -6.68 -14.12 -33.33
C GLN A 33 -5.28 -13.57 -33.03
N GLN A 34 -4.99 -12.34 -33.46
CA GLN A 34 -3.73 -11.66 -33.13
C GLN A 34 -3.70 -11.23 -31.65
N ALA A 35 -4.84 -10.81 -31.08
CA ALA A 35 -4.97 -10.53 -29.65
C ALA A 35 -4.85 -11.81 -28.81
N GLN A 36 -5.29 -12.97 -29.28
CA GLN A 36 -5.18 -14.23 -28.53
C GLN A 36 -3.75 -14.76 -28.49
N GLN A 37 -2.99 -14.64 -29.58
CA GLN A 37 -1.54 -14.93 -29.57
C GLN A 37 -0.76 -13.93 -28.69
N ARG A 38 -1.11 -12.64 -28.77
CA ARG A 38 -0.53 -11.61 -27.92
C ARG A 38 -0.89 -11.81 -26.45
N ALA A 39 -2.10 -12.30 -26.17
CA ALA A 39 -2.56 -12.62 -24.83
C ALA A 39 -1.76 -13.80 -24.25
N GLN A 40 -1.55 -14.89 -25.00
CA GLN A 40 -0.73 -16.01 -24.52
C GLN A 40 0.73 -15.60 -24.23
N GLN A 41 1.34 -14.79 -25.10
CA GLN A 41 2.70 -14.28 -24.88
C GLN A 41 2.76 -13.32 -23.70
N MET A 42 1.75 -12.47 -23.55
CA MET A 42 1.61 -11.57 -22.41
C MET A 42 1.35 -12.35 -21.12
N GLU A 43 0.59 -13.44 -21.15
CA GLU A 43 0.27 -14.28 -20.00
C GLU A 43 1.50 -15.03 -19.49
N GLN A 44 2.36 -15.52 -20.40
CA GLN A 44 3.67 -16.09 -20.05
C GLN A 44 4.58 -15.04 -19.38
N MET A 45 4.64 -13.84 -19.95
CA MET A 45 5.42 -12.74 -19.38
C MET A 45 4.84 -12.29 -18.02
N ARG A 46 3.51 -12.26 -17.89
CA ARG A 46 2.81 -11.91 -16.65
C ARG A 46 3.09 -12.94 -15.56
N MET A 47 3.08 -14.22 -15.90
CA MET A 47 3.37 -15.31 -14.96
C MET A 47 4.81 -15.22 -14.43
N GLN A 48 5.79 -14.97 -15.30
CA GLN A 48 7.18 -14.77 -14.89
C GLN A 48 7.34 -13.52 -14.01
N ARG A 49 6.68 -12.42 -14.39
CA ARG A 49 6.68 -11.17 -13.62
C ARG A 49 6.02 -11.34 -12.26
N ASP A 50 4.89 -12.04 -12.20
CA ASP A 50 4.16 -12.28 -10.95
C ASP A 50 4.97 -13.17 -10.02
N GLN A 51 5.71 -14.14 -10.54
CA GLN A 51 6.62 -14.98 -9.75
C GLN A 51 7.76 -14.16 -9.13
N GLN A 52 8.34 -13.22 -9.89
CA GLN A 52 9.36 -12.29 -9.37
C GLN A 52 8.76 -11.29 -8.37
N MET A 53 7.54 -10.80 -8.62
CA MET A 53 6.82 -9.92 -7.72
C MET A 53 6.50 -10.61 -6.38
N GLN A 54 6.17 -11.91 -6.41
CA GLN A 54 5.91 -12.69 -5.21
C GLN A 54 7.14 -12.81 -4.31
N GLN A 55 8.32 -13.04 -4.89
CA GLN A 55 9.58 -13.08 -4.15
C GLN A 55 9.91 -11.74 -3.49
N MET A 56 9.75 -10.64 -4.23
CA MET A 56 9.92 -9.29 -3.69
C MET A 56 8.93 -9.02 -2.55
N GLN A 57 7.66 -9.38 -2.75
CA GLN A 57 6.63 -9.18 -1.75
C GLN A 57 6.92 -9.96 -0.46
N GLN A 58 7.51 -11.16 -0.55
CA GLN A 58 7.96 -11.89 0.65
C GLN A 58 9.08 -11.16 1.39
N GLN A 59 10.05 -10.60 0.67
CA GLN A 59 11.17 -9.87 1.29
C GLN A 59 10.71 -8.58 1.98
N PHE A 60 9.88 -7.79 1.30
CA PHE A 60 9.27 -6.59 1.91
C PHE A 60 8.25 -6.94 2.99
N GLY A 61 7.53 -8.06 2.84
CA GLY A 61 6.58 -8.55 3.83
C GLY A 61 7.25 -8.83 5.18
N GLN A 62 8.47 -9.38 5.19
CA GLN A 62 9.24 -9.53 6.43
C GLN A 62 9.60 -8.19 7.08
N GLN A 63 10.10 -7.23 6.30
CA GLN A 63 10.43 -5.89 6.83
C GLN A 63 9.19 -5.16 7.36
N GLN A 64 8.08 -5.24 6.64
CA GLN A 64 6.83 -4.64 7.06
C GLN A 64 6.28 -5.30 8.33
N MET A 65 6.40 -6.63 8.46
CA MET A 65 5.98 -7.35 9.66
C MET A 65 6.79 -6.92 10.89
N GLN A 66 8.11 -6.77 10.77
CA GLN A 66 8.96 -6.31 11.86
C GLN A 66 8.58 -4.90 12.32
N MET A 67 8.36 -3.99 11.38
CA MET A 67 7.94 -2.63 11.69
C MET A 67 6.54 -2.59 12.30
N HIS A 68 5.60 -3.41 11.79
CA HIS A 68 4.27 -3.53 12.37
C HIS A 68 4.30 -4.05 13.81
N GLN A 69 5.19 -5.00 14.11
CA GLN A 69 5.37 -5.51 15.47
C GLN A 69 5.91 -4.42 16.41
N GLN A 70 6.87 -3.62 15.95
CA GLN A 70 7.37 -2.46 16.69
C GLN A 70 6.26 -1.41 16.92
N GLU A 71 5.46 -1.12 15.91
CA GLU A 71 4.34 -0.18 15.99
C GLU A 71 3.26 -0.68 16.97
N GLN A 72 2.96 -1.99 16.96
CA GLN A 72 2.05 -2.60 17.94
C GLN A 72 2.56 -2.48 19.36
N GLN A 73 3.85 -2.74 19.60
CA GLN A 73 4.41 -2.67 20.94
C GLN A 73 4.33 -1.25 21.51
N MET A 74 4.64 -0.24 20.69
CA MET A 74 4.48 1.17 21.07
C MET A 74 3.01 1.53 21.28
N ARG A 75 2.11 1.12 20.39
CA ARG A 75 0.66 1.36 20.57
C ARG A 75 0.16 0.76 21.87
N MET A 76 0.61 -0.44 22.22
CA MET A 76 0.18 -1.08 23.47
C MET A 76 0.65 -0.28 24.70
N GLN A 77 1.91 0.16 24.71
CA GLN A 77 2.45 1.00 25.79
C GLN A 77 1.71 2.34 25.89
N ARG A 78 1.46 2.98 24.75
CA ARG A 78 0.71 4.23 24.64
C ARG A 78 -0.71 4.07 25.16
N ASP A 79 -1.41 3.04 24.72
CA ASP A 79 -2.78 2.78 25.10
C ASP A 79 -2.86 2.45 26.60
N GLN A 80 -1.87 1.74 27.15
CA GLN A 80 -1.77 1.50 28.58
C GLN A 80 -1.57 2.79 29.38
N GLN A 81 -0.72 3.71 28.91
CA GLN A 81 -0.52 5.01 29.55
C GLN A 81 -1.77 5.89 29.47
N MET A 82 -2.43 5.92 28.32
CA MET A 82 -3.70 6.64 28.14
C MET A 82 -4.80 6.05 29.01
N GLN A 83 -4.86 4.73 29.13
CA GLN A 83 -5.87 4.03 29.91
C GLN A 83 -5.69 4.26 31.42
N GLN A 84 -4.45 4.29 31.94
CA GLN A 84 -4.21 4.68 33.33
C GLN A 84 -4.67 6.12 33.60
N MET A 85 -4.30 7.05 32.73
CA MET A 85 -4.73 8.44 32.84
C MET A 85 -6.26 8.53 32.82
N GLN A 86 -6.91 7.88 31.85
CA GLN A 86 -8.37 7.89 31.73
C GLN A 86 -9.06 7.27 32.95
N GLN A 87 -8.48 6.24 33.57
CA GLN A 87 -8.99 5.67 34.82
C GLN A 87 -8.92 6.68 35.99
N GLN A 88 -7.82 7.42 36.11
CA GLN A 88 -7.67 8.47 37.11
C GLN A 88 -8.73 9.57 36.92
N PHE A 89 -8.95 10.01 35.67
CA PHE A 89 -9.98 11.00 35.37
C PHE A 89 -11.38 10.48 35.62
N ARG A 90 -11.66 9.22 35.26
CA ARG A 90 -12.95 8.58 35.51
C ARG A 90 -13.27 8.49 37.00
N GLN A 91 -12.28 8.19 37.85
CA GLN A 91 -12.48 8.18 39.30
C GLN A 91 -12.87 9.57 39.83
N GLN A 92 -12.14 10.61 39.44
CA GLN A 92 -12.47 11.99 39.83
C GLN A 92 -13.84 12.43 39.29
N GLN A 93 -14.18 12.05 38.05
CA GLN A 93 -15.48 12.34 37.47
C GLN A 93 -16.62 11.65 38.25
N MET A 94 -16.46 10.39 38.65
CA MET A 94 -17.45 9.73 39.49
C MET A 94 -17.63 10.43 40.84
N GLN A 95 -16.56 10.98 41.41
CA GLN A 95 -16.62 11.71 42.67
C GLN A 95 -17.41 13.02 42.51
N LEU A 96 -17.16 13.77 41.43
CA LEU A 96 -17.93 14.95 41.05
C LEU A 96 -19.40 14.61 40.78
N ASP A 97 -19.68 13.52 40.07
CA ASP A 97 -21.05 13.07 39.75
C ASP A 97 -21.80 12.61 41.01
N GLN A 98 -21.09 12.04 42.00
CA GLN A 98 -21.67 11.68 43.28
C GLN A 98 -21.97 12.94 44.12
N GLN A 99 -21.10 13.93 44.06
CA GLN A 99 -21.31 15.24 44.70
C GLN A 99 -22.46 15.99 44.03
N GLU A 100 -22.60 15.89 42.70
CA GLU A 100 -23.69 16.48 41.93
C GLU A 100 -25.03 15.90 42.35
N ARG A 101 -25.10 14.58 42.55
CA ARG A 101 -26.33 13.92 43.01
C ARG A 101 -26.70 14.28 44.45
N GLN A 102 -25.73 14.56 45.31
CA GLN A 102 -25.98 14.97 46.69
C GLN A 102 -26.35 16.45 46.82
N MET A 103 -25.70 17.33 46.06
CA MET A 103 -25.97 18.78 46.08
C MET A 103 -27.01 19.21 45.03
N GLY A 104 -27.46 18.30 44.17
CA GLY A 104 -28.33 18.58 43.04
C GLY A 104 -29.74 19.04 43.39
N ASN A 105 -30.14 18.92 44.66
CA ASN A 105 -31.40 19.41 45.20
C ASN A 105 -31.24 20.76 45.94
N GLN A 106 -30.02 21.32 46.03
CA GLN A 106 -29.77 22.64 46.62
C GLN A 106 -29.64 23.72 45.55
N PRO A 107 -30.27 24.89 45.72
CA PRO A 107 -30.12 26.03 44.80
C PRO A 107 -28.66 26.51 44.78
N GLY A 108 -28.07 26.67 43.58
CA GLY A 108 -26.67 27.07 43.40
C GLY A 108 -25.63 25.94 43.47
N GLY A 109 -25.98 24.79 44.05
CA GLY A 109 -25.09 23.63 44.17
C GLY A 109 -24.79 22.96 42.82
N ARG A 110 -25.79 22.92 41.93
CA ARG A 110 -25.61 22.41 40.56
C ARG A 110 -24.69 23.30 39.74
N GLU A 111 -24.85 24.61 39.77
CA GLU A 111 -24.00 25.53 39.00
C GLU A 111 -22.55 25.53 39.50
N GLN A 112 -22.34 25.38 40.82
CA GLN A 112 -21.00 25.29 41.38
C GLN A 112 -20.28 24.01 40.94
N ILE A 113 -20.99 22.87 40.96
CA ILE A 113 -20.44 21.60 40.49
C ILE A 113 -20.24 21.59 38.97
N ALA A 114 -21.16 22.18 38.20
CA ALA A 114 -21.01 22.32 36.76
C ALA A 114 -19.73 23.07 36.38
N ARG A 115 -19.44 24.20 37.06
CA ARG A 115 -18.19 24.93 36.86
C ARG A 115 -16.95 24.13 37.25
N GLN A 116 -17.01 23.39 38.34
CA GLN A 116 -15.90 22.53 38.78
C GLN A 116 -15.65 21.39 37.78
N ARG A 117 -16.72 20.78 37.26
CA ARG A 117 -16.66 19.74 36.22
C ARG A 117 -16.11 20.28 34.91
N GLU A 118 -16.45 21.51 34.56
CA GLU A 118 -15.94 22.18 33.35
C GLU A 118 -14.45 22.51 33.47
N GLN A 119 -13.99 23.04 34.62
CA GLN A 119 -12.55 23.21 34.89
C GLN A 119 -11.81 21.87 34.82
N PHE A 120 -12.35 20.82 35.43
CA PHE A 120 -11.77 19.49 35.40
C PHE A 120 -11.70 18.94 33.97
N ARG A 121 -12.75 19.12 33.18
CA ARG A 121 -12.78 18.71 31.77
C ARG A 121 -11.74 19.47 30.93
N MET A 122 -11.57 20.77 31.16
CA MET A 122 -10.53 21.55 30.49
C MET A 122 -9.12 21.05 30.85
N GLN A 123 -8.88 20.74 32.12
CA GLN A 123 -7.62 20.15 32.57
C GLN A 123 -7.37 18.78 31.91
N GLN A 124 -8.39 17.92 31.86
CA GLN A 124 -8.33 16.63 31.17
C GLN A 124 -7.96 16.82 29.69
N GLN A 125 -8.66 17.71 28.99
CA GLN A 125 -8.39 17.97 27.59
C GLN A 125 -6.98 18.49 27.36
N GLN A 126 -6.49 19.38 28.20
CA GLN A 126 -5.14 19.92 28.08
C GLN A 126 -4.09 18.82 28.27
N GLN A 127 -4.25 17.97 29.29
CA GLN A 127 -3.31 16.88 29.56
C GLN A 127 -3.37 15.81 28.47
N GLU A 128 -4.57 15.50 27.96
CA GLU A 128 -4.75 14.56 26.85
C GLU A 128 -4.20 15.12 25.53
N GLN A 129 -4.34 16.42 25.27
CA GLN A 129 -3.70 17.08 24.12
C GLN A 129 -2.19 17.02 24.20
N GLN A 130 -1.61 17.28 25.37
CA GLN A 130 -0.15 17.23 25.54
C GLN A 130 0.38 15.82 25.28
N MET A 131 -0.30 14.79 25.82
CA MET A 131 0.06 13.40 25.55
C MET A 131 -0.11 13.05 24.07
N ARG A 132 -1.23 13.45 23.47
CA ARG A 132 -1.47 13.23 22.03
C ARG A 132 -0.37 13.87 21.18
N GLN A 133 0.09 15.07 21.49
CA GLN A 133 1.18 15.71 20.74
C GLN A 133 2.48 14.91 20.86
N GLN A 134 2.81 14.41 22.05
CA GLN A 134 3.98 13.56 22.25
C GLN A 134 3.88 12.26 21.42
N PHE A 135 2.71 11.60 21.45
CA PHE A 135 2.48 10.40 20.65
C PHE A 135 2.48 10.69 19.16
N GLN A 136 1.95 11.84 18.74
CA GLN A 136 1.91 12.24 17.34
C GLN A 136 3.32 12.45 16.77
N GLN A 137 4.23 13.06 17.53
CA GLN A 137 5.64 13.16 17.10
C GLN A 137 6.29 11.79 16.90
N GLN A 138 5.98 10.84 17.78
CA GLN A 138 6.50 9.48 17.70
C GLN A 138 5.89 8.71 16.50
N ASP A 139 4.58 8.87 16.29
CA ASP A 139 3.85 8.33 15.13
C ASP A 139 4.34 8.93 13.82
N ASP A 140 4.67 10.22 13.77
CA ASP A 140 5.20 10.88 12.58
C ASP A 140 6.58 10.31 12.20
N GLN A 141 7.42 9.99 13.18
CA GLN A 141 8.73 9.37 12.94
C GLN A 141 8.59 7.97 12.33
N LEU A 142 7.69 7.15 12.88
CA LEU A 142 7.35 5.83 12.34
C LEU A 142 6.72 5.93 10.95
N ARG A 143 5.79 6.88 10.78
CA ARG A 143 5.14 7.14 9.49
C ARG A 143 6.15 7.54 8.43
N GLN A 144 7.14 8.37 8.78
CA GLN A 144 8.20 8.77 7.85
C GLN A 144 9.05 7.58 7.42
N GLN A 145 9.41 6.71 8.37
CA GLN A 145 10.16 5.49 8.09
C GLN A 145 9.36 4.52 7.20
N ARG A 146 8.07 4.32 7.50
CA ARG A 146 7.16 3.54 6.66
C ARG A 146 7.03 4.13 5.26
N PHE A 147 6.89 5.44 5.15
CA PHE A 147 6.74 6.12 3.86
C PHE A 147 7.97 5.94 2.97
N GLN A 148 9.18 6.02 3.52
CA GLN A 148 10.40 5.72 2.76
C GLN A 148 10.42 4.27 2.26
N MET A 149 10.04 3.32 3.11
CA MET A 149 10.00 1.90 2.74
C MET A 149 8.94 1.64 1.64
N GLU A 150 7.74 2.16 1.81
CA GLU A 150 6.67 2.08 0.81
C GLU A 150 7.09 2.72 -0.50
N GLN A 151 7.74 3.89 -0.47
CA GLN A 151 8.22 4.54 -1.68
C GLN A 151 9.25 3.67 -2.41
N GLN A 152 10.18 3.03 -1.67
CA GLN A 152 11.17 2.13 -2.25
C GLN A 152 10.52 0.88 -2.87
N GLN A 153 9.52 0.31 -2.18
CA GLN A 153 8.71 -0.79 -2.71
C GLN A 153 7.98 -0.37 -4.00
N ASP A 154 7.32 0.79 -3.99
CA ASP A 154 6.54 1.28 -5.13
C ASP A 154 7.43 1.60 -6.33
N GLN A 155 8.65 2.10 -6.08
CA GLN A 155 9.62 2.38 -7.13
C GLN A 155 10.16 1.10 -7.77
N GLN A 156 10.49 0.08 -6.98
CA GLN A 156 10.88 -1.23 -7.51
C GLN A 156 9.73 -1.93 -8.24
N ARG A 157 8.51 -1.85 -7.67
CA ARG A 157 7.31 -2.37 -8.30
C ARG A 157 7.01 -1.67 -9.63
N ARG A 158 7.16 -0.34 -9.70
CA ARG A 158 6.98 0.42 -10.94
C ARG A 158 8.03 0.10 -12.00
N GLN A 159 9.29 -0.10 -11.62
CA GLN A 159 10.32 -0.55 -12.56
C GLN A 159 10.00 -1.92 -13.15
N MET A 160 9.45 -2.84 -12.36
CA MET A 160 8.99 -4.13 -12.90
C MET A 160 7.67 -4.02 -13.67
N MET A 161 6.79 -3.07 -13.33
CA MET A 161 5.55 -2.82 -14.06
C MET A 161 5.77 -2.15 -15.42
N GLN A 162 6.77 -1.27 -15.50
CA GLN A 162 7.36 -0.78 -16.75
C GLN A 162 8.36 -1.82 -17.30
N GLY A 163 7.90 -3.07 -17.49
CA GLY A 163 8.56 -3.93 -18.46
C GLY A 163 8.56 -3.24 -19.84
N PRO A 164 9.55 -3.50 -20.72
CA PRO A 164 9.81 -2.70 -21.91
C PRO A 164 8.56 -2.60 -22.80
N GLN A 165 7.89 -1.44 -22.76
CA GLN A 165 6.84 -1.06 -23.72
C GLN A 165 7.43 -0.45 -25.00
N ASN A 166 8.76 -0.36 -25.12
CA ASN A 166 9.45 0.16 -26.29
C ASN A 166 10.22 -0.97 -26.98
N TRP A 167 9.54 -1.92 -27.62
CA TRP A 167 10.02 -2.67 -28.79
C TRP A 167 8.84 -3.22 -29.57
#